data_AF-A0A1A2MVL0-F1
#
_entry.id   AF-A0A1A2MVL0-F1
#
_cell.length_a   1.000
_cell.length_b   1.000
_cell.length_c   1.000
_cell.angle_alpha   90.00
_cell.angle_beta   90.00
_cell.angle_gamma   90.00
#
_symmetry.space_group_name_H-M   'P 1'
#
loop_
_entity.id
_entity.type
_entity.pdbx_description
1 polymer ?
#
loop_
_entity_poly.entity_id
_entity_poly.type
_entity_poly.pdbx_seq_one_letter_code
_entity_poly.pdbx_strand_id
1 'polypeptide(L)'
;MQVAAADDFTVDDDAPHPAGNDFYFTETYWYSFFVPERSLGGWLYAGIRPNAGVTLGGCWIWDASGTDPWEIPFFEQYHFLKLPKGGSPDGIEFATGMTVRTIEPGMAYQLGYSDRNRLRVDLRFDGTERPVALRAGTPPYPKASHFDQTGRVTGTVELDGERIDVDCYAMRDRSWGSRHERGFRPMGYTWMASEDWSALLYSRPSLSDGDEIYAGYVRRGDRTTYVRDGIRHVERDTASGWITAMRLEVTDESGHVLNVEGTAKSRMILPGATNVCVNSALTLASDGATIYGEDQDVWPISVWRKLTRR
;
A
#
# COMPACT_ATOMS: atom_id res chain seq x y z
N MET A 1 5.54 -8.24 -23.99
CA MET A 1 6.11 -7.02 -24.57
C MET A 1 6.64 -6.22 -23.40
N GLN A 2 7.93 -5.92 -23.37
CA GLN A 2 8.58 -5.18 -22.28
C GLN A 2 7.98 -3.77 -22.20
N VAL A 3 7.73 -3.29 -20.98
CA VAL A 3 7.17 -1.94 -20.73
C VAL A 3 8.05 -0.89 -21.42
N ALA A 4 7.44 0.08 -22.12
CA ALA A 4 8.15 1.07 -22.93
C ALA A 4 8.56 2.32 -22.13
N ALA A 5 9.72 2.89 -22.51
CA ALA A 5 10.68 3.66 -21.71
C ALA A 5 10.39 5.16 -21.42
N ALA A 6 9.15 5.59 -21.17
CA ALA A 6 8.90 7.00 -20.79
C ALA A 6 8.74 7.23 -19.27
N ASP A 7 8.40 6.19 -18.51
CA ASP A 7 8.07 6.26 -17.08
C ASP A 7 8.84 5.21 -16.26
N ASP A 8 10.09 4.89 -16.63
CA ASP A 8 10.88 3.90 -15.88
C ASP A 8 11.44 4.50 -14.58
N PHE A 9 11.32 3.75 -13.47
CA PHE A 9 11.94 4.11 -12.21
C PHE A 9 13.47 4.08 -12.35
N THR A 10 14.09 5.21 -12.06
CA THR A 10 15.53 5.45 -12.12
C THR A 10 16.17 5.38 -10.74
N VAL A 11 17.50 5.43 -10.70
CA VAL A 11 18.24 5.47 -9.43
C VAL A 11 17.98 6.74 -8.62
N ASP A 12 17.61 7.83 -9.29
CA ASP A 12 17.34 9.12 -8.63
C ASP A 12 16.00 9.11 -7.91
N ASP A 13 15.05 8.26 -8.33
CA ASP A 13 13.70 8.19 -7.75
C ASP A 13 13.67 7.55 -6.33
N ASP A 14 14.79 6.97 -5.90
CA ASP A 14 15.00 6.52 -4.51
C ASP A 14 15.33 7.67 -3.55
N ALA A 15 15.72 8.83 -4.07
CA ALA A 15 15.97 10.02 -3.29
C ALA A 15 14.75 10.95 -3.28
N PRO A 16 14.65 11.89 -2.31
CA PRO A 16 13.65 12.94 -2.34
C PRO A 16 13.75 13.80 -3.59
N HIS A 17 12.59 14.11 -4.19
CA HIS A 17 12.51 14.82 -5.45
C HIS A 17 12.49 16.35 -5.26
N PRO A 18 12.97 17.13 -6.24
CA PRO A 18 12.79 18.57 -6.24
C PRO A 18 11.30 18.94 -6.32
N ALA A 19 10.79 19.63 -5.30
CA ALA A 19 9.38 20.00 -5.22
C ALA A 19 8.99 21.27 -5.99
N GLY A 20 9.98 22.03 -6.47
CA GLY A 20 9.74 23.36 -7.04
C GLY A 20 8.95 24.27 -6.08
N ASN A 21 8.00 25.04 -6.62
CA ASN A 21 7.18 25.99 -5.84
C ASN A 21 5.75 25.47 -5.55
N ASP A 22 5.44 24.20 -5.84
CA ASP A 22 4.10 23.66 -5.58
C ASP A 22 3.92 23.41 -4.08
N PHE A 23 3.12 24.26 -3.42
CA PHE A 23 2.83 24.14 -2.00
C PHE A 23 2.20 22.78 -1.62
N TYR A 24 1.46 22.16 -2.54
CA TYR A 24 0.80 20.87 -2.33
C TYR A 24 1.66 19.68 -2.78
N PHE A 25 2.91 19.90 -3.20
CA PHE A 25 3.82 18.82 -3.51
C PHE A 25 3.95 17.89 -2.30
N THR A 26 3.62 16.62 -2.51
CA THR A 26 3.76 15.57 -1.52
C THR A 26 4.49 14.40 -2.16
N GLU A 27 5.44 13.84 -1.42
CA GLU A 27 6.19 12.65 -1.80
C GLU A 27 6.05 11.58 -0.73
N THR A 28 5.83 10.33 -1.11
CA THR A 28 5.44 9.24 -0.20
C THR A 28 6.38 8.04 -0.28
N TYR A 29 6.71 7.49 0.88
CA TYR A 29 7.40 6.22 1.05
C TYR A 29 6.44 5.31 1.80
N TRP A 30 6.00 4.21 1.17
CA TRP A 30 5.13 3.23 1.81
C TRP A 30 5.68 1.82 1.62
N TYR A 31 5.65 1.05 2.69
CA TYR A 31 6.00 -0.36 2.70
C TYR A 31 4.99 -1.09 3.59
N SER A 32 4.44 -2.19 3.09
CA SER A 32 3.63 -3.11 3.88
C SER A 32 4.41 -4.36 4.28
N PHE A 33 3.91 -5.05 5.29
CA PHE A 33 4.36 -6.39 5.70
C PHE A 33 3.22 -7.16 6.38
N PHE A 34 3.33 -8.49 6.41
CA PHE A 34 2.30 -9.37 6.95
C PHE A 34 2.91 -10.50 7.77
N VAL A 35 2.13 -10.98 8.72
CA VAL A 35 2.38 -12.24 9.45
C VAL A 35 1.08 -13.05 9.40
N PRO A 36 0.84 -13.81 8.32
CA PRO A 36 -0.47 -14.39 8.03
C PRO A 36 -1.00 -15.33 9.12
N GLU A 37 -0.13 -16.10 9.77
CA GLU A 37 -0.46 -17.00 10.87
C GLU A 37 -0.99 -16.25 12.11
N ARG A 38 -0.75 -14.94 12.18
CA ARG A 38 -1.30 -14.03 13.21
C ARG A 38 -2.46 -13.18 12.69
N SER A 39 -2.84 -13.32 11.42
CA SER A 39 -3.72 -12.37 10.73
C SER A 39 -3.26 -10.93 10.91
N LEU A 40 -1.95 -10.71 10.95
CA LEU A 40 -1.36 -9.41 11.24
C LEU A 40 -0.92 -8.73 9.94
N GLY A 41 -1.29 -7.47 9.78
CA GLY A 41 -0.78 -6.57 8.75
C GLY A 41 -0.08 -5.38 9.39
N GLY A 42 0.88 -4.80 8.66
CA GLY A 42 1.60 -3.65 9.15
C GLY A 42 2.09 -2.75 8.03
N TRP A 43 2.07 -1.44 8.29
CA TRP A 43 2.47 -0.39 7.36
C TRP A 43 3.55 0.48 7.98
N LEU A 44 4.60 0.77 7.19
CA LEU A 44 5.54 1.85 7.42
C LEU A 44 5.28 2.92 6.37
N TYR A 45 4.96 4.15 6.80
CA TYR A 45 4.67 5.24 5.89
C TYR A 45 5.32 6.55 6.30
N ALA A 46 5.88 7.25 5.32
CA ALA A 46 6.28 8.63 5.47
C ALA A 46 5.88 9.46 4.25
N GLY A 47 5.29 10.62 4.51
CA GLY A 47 5.02 11.66 3.51
C GLY A 47 5.86 12.89 3.77
N ILE A 48 6.46 13.48 2.73
CA ILE A 48 7.22 14.71 2.78
C ILE A 48 6.46 15.79 2.02
N ARG A 49 6.19 16.92 2.67
CA ARG A 49 5.70 18.16 2.03
C ARG A 49 6.72 19.26 2.23
N PRO A 50 7.77 19.32 1.38
CA PRO A 50 8.92 20.20 1.60
C PRO A 50 8.54 21.69 1.59
N ASN A 51 7.64 22.10 0.71
CA ASN A 51 7.18 23.50 0.62
C ASN A 51 6.27 23.92 1.79
N ALA A 52 5.57 22.98 2.41
CA ALA A 52 4.85 23.22 3.67
C ALA A 52 5.74 23.05 4.91
N GLY A 53 6.97 22.53 4.74
CA GLY A 53 7.95 22.32 5.81
C GLY A 53 7.64 21.16 6.75
N VAL A 54 6.83 20.17 6.32
CA VAL A 54 6.35 19.10 7.22
C VAL A 54 6.56 17.69 6.67
N THR A 55 6.79 16.77 7.59
CA THR A 55 6.65 15.32 7.40
C THR A 55 5.39 14.82 8.11
N LEU A 56 4.70 13.91 7.45
CA LEU A 56 3.52 13.19 7.96
C LEU A 56 3.74 11.69 7.81
N GLY A 57 2.83 10.90 8.37
CA GLY A 57 2.87 9.44 8.30
C GLY A 57 3.04 8.80 9.67
N GLY A 58 3.59 7.59 9.72
CA GLY A 58 3.67 6.82 10.95
C GLY A 58 3.81 5.33 10.70
N CYS A 59 3.40 4.55 11.70
CA CYS A 59 3.40 3.10 11.66
C CYS A 59 2.09 2.58 12.24
N TRP A 60 1.53 1.57 11.59
CA TRP A 60 0.31 0.91 12.02
C TRP A 60 0.51 -0.58 11.94
N ILE A 61 0.15 -1.29 13.01
CA ILE A 61 0.15 -2.75 13.07
C ILE A 61 -1.22 -3.16 13.58
N TRP A 62 -1.92 -3.96 12.79
CA TRP A 62 -3.27 -4.44 13.10
C TRP A 62 -3.32 -5.95 13.02
N ASP A 63 -4.20 -6.54 13.82
CA ASP A 63 -4.54 -7.95 13.75
C ASP A 63 -6.05 -8.13 13.98
N ALA A 64 -6.48 -9.35 14.29
CA ALA A 64 -7.90 -9.63 14.51
C ALA A 64 -8.45 -9.13 15.87
N SER A 65 -7.66 -8.48 16.72
CA SER A 65 -8.06 -8.03 18.07
C SER A 65 -9.10 -6.93 18.06
N GLY A 66 -9.09 -6.09 17.02
CA GLY A 66 -9.90 -4.88 16.98
C GLY A 66 -9.74 -4.18 15.66
N THR A 67 -10.25 -2.96 15.57
CA THR A 67 -10.14 -2.24 14.30
C THR A 67 -10.02 -0.74 14.40
N ASP A 68 -10.60 -0.15 15.44
CA ASP A 68 -10.38 1.25 15.71
C ASP A 68 -8.92 1.49 16.16
N PRO A 69 -8.37 2.71 15.96
CA PRO A 69 -6.99 3.03 16.31
C PRO A 69 -6.55 2.65 17.73
N TRP A 70 -7.46 2.65 18.70
CA TRP A 70 -7.19 2.30 20.11
C TRP A 70 -7.36 0.81 20.43
N GLU A 71 -7.81 -0.01 19.48
CA GLU A 71 -8.05 -1.44 19.68
C GLU A 71 -6.98 -2.33 18.99
N ILE A 72 -6.28 -1.77 18.00
CA ILE A 72 -5.24 -2.49 17.26
C ILE A 72 -3.90 -2.49 18.03
N PRO A 73 -3.01 -3.47 17.79
CA PRO A 73 -1.74 -3.61 18.50
C PRO A 73 -0.85 -2.36 18.50
N PHE A 74 -0.78 -1.62 17.39
CA PHE A 74 0.00 -0.38 17.32
C PHE A 74 -0.59 0.63 16.34
N PHE A 75 -0.72 1.89 16.79
CA PHE A 75 -1.18 3.00 15.96
C PHE A 75 -0.39 4.28 16.30
N GLU A 76 0.39 4.78 15.36
CA GLU A 76 0.93 6.13 15.39
C GLU A 76 0.68 6.83 14.05
N GLN A 77 0.08 8.02 14.10
CA GLN A 77 -0.20 8.84 12.93
C GLN A 77 0.15 10.31 13.21
N TYR A 78 1.03 10.86 12.38
CA TYR A 78 1.58 12.20 12.51
C TYR A 78 1.29 13.05 11.27
N HIS A 79 1.21 14.36 11.48
CA HIS A 79 0.89 15.32 10.41
C HIS A 79 1.85 16.53 10.32
N PHE A 80 2.54 16.86 11.41
CA PHE A 80 3.31 18.11 11.55
C PHE A 80 4.69 17.87 12.17
N LEU A 81 5.47 16.96 11.58
CA LEU A 81 6.83 16.69 12.02
C LEU A 81 7.86 17.42 11.17
N LYS A 82 9.08 17.52 11.70
CA LYS A 82 10.22 18.10 10.97
C LYS A 82 10.51 17.30 9.70
N LEU A 83 11.01 17.99 8.68
CA LEU A 83 11.53 17.37 7.46
C LEU A 83 12.58 16.29 7.79
N PRO A 84 12.70 15.25 6.94
CA PRO A 84 13.63 14.16 7.18
C PRO A 84 15.08 14.64 7.07
N LYS A 85 15.98 13.87 7.65
CA LYS A 85 17.43 14.03 7.50
C LYS A 85 17.97 12.98 6.52
N GLY A 86 19.04 13.31 5.81
CA GLY A 86 19.60 12.43 4.78
C GLY A 86 18.92 12.66 3.43
N GLY A 87 18.60 11.57 2.71
CA GLY A 87 18.17 11.62 1.30
C GLY A 87 19.34 11.39 0.33
N SER A 88 20.30 10.58 0.75
CA SER A 88 21.43 10.09 -0.04
C SER A 88 21.43 8.56 -0.02
N PRO A 89 22.34 7.86 -0.73
CA PRO A 89 22.43 6.39 -0.69
C PRO A 89 22.59 5.83 0.73
N ASP A 90 23.15 6.60 1.68
CA ASP A 90 23.28 6.21 3.09
C ASP A 90 21.94 6.09 3.84
N GLY A 91 20.87 6.62 3.24
CA GLY A 91 19.49 6.52 3.70
C GLY A 91 18.84 7.85 4.05
N ILE A 92 17.58 7.74 4.46
CA ILE A 92 16.70 8.81 4.90
C ILE A 92 16.08 8.45 6.25
N GLU A 93 16.12 9.42 7.17
CA GLU A 93 15.56 9.30 8.51
C GLU A 93 14.39 10.28 8.67
N PHE A 94 13.21 9.73 8.93
CA PHE A 94 12.01 10.51 9.13
C PHE A 94 11.80 10.80 10.62
N ALA A 95 11.27 11.98 10.92
CA ALA A 95 10.93 12.35 12.28
C ALA A 95 9.82 11.48 12.89
N THR A 96 9.10 10.68 12.07
CA THR A 96 8.13 9.67 12.51
C THR A 96 8.78 8.51 13.27
N GLY A 97 10.10 8.33 13.17
CA GLY A 97 10.81 7.13 13.65
C GLY A 97 11.15 6.14 12.54
N MET A 98 10.59 6.33 11.33
CA MET A 98 10.89 5.52 10.16
C MET A 98 12.28 5.83 9.58
N THR A 99 12.97 4.80 9.09
CA THR A 99 14.20 4.92 8.31
C THR A 99 14.14 4.06 7.07
N VAL A 100 14.68 4.55 5.96
CA VAL A 100 14.84 3.79 4.71
C VAL A 100 16.27 3.94 4.24
N ARG A 101 16.95 2.82 3.95
CA ARG A 101 18.27 2.82 3.32
C ARG A 101 18.22 1.99 2.05
N THR A 102 18.65 2.57 0.94
CA THR A 102 18.70 1.88 -0.34
C THR A 102 19.93 0.96 -0.36
N ILE A 103 19.70 -0.34 -0.53
CA ILE A 103 20.76 -1.34 -0.67
C ILE A 103 21.08 -1.56 -2.14
N GLU A 104 20.03 -1.68 -2.96
CA GLU A 104 20.12 -1.76 -4.42
C GLU A 104 19.04 -0.84 -5.02
N PRO A 105 19.42 0.18 -5.80
CA PRO A 105 18.47 1.15 -6.34
C PRO A 105 17.31 0.51 -7.13
N GLY A 106 16.10 0.89 -6.77
CA GLY A 106 14.87 0.35 -7.34
C GLY A 106 14.55 -1.09 -6.93
N MET A 107 15.38 -1.78 -6.13
CA MET A 107 15.21 -3.23 -5.88
C MET A 107 15.25 -3.61 -4.39
N ALA A 108 16.20 -3.13 -3.60
CA ALA A 108 16.38 -3.60 -2.23
C ALA A 108 16.55 -2.47 -1.22
N TYR A 109 15.83 -2.57 -0.09
CA TYR A 109 15.82 -1.54 0.95
C TYR A 109 15.90 -2.15 2.35
N GLN A 110 16.71 -1.54 3.20
CA GLN A 110 16.65 -1.74 4.64
C GLN A 110 15.67 -0.73 5.23
N LEU A 111 14.71 -1.25 5.99
CA LEU A 111 13.62 -0.52 6.61
C LEU A 111 13.77 -0.59 8.12
N GLY A 112 13.42 0.50 8.79
CA GLY A 112 13.38 0.56 10.24
C GLY A 112 12.25 1.45 10.73
N TYR A 113 11.78 1.17 11.94
CA TYR A 113 10.88 2.05 12.69
C TYR A 113 11.17 1.92 14.18
N SER A 114 11.10 3.04 14.92
CA SER A 114 11.10 2.98 16.38
C SER A 114 10.28 4.11 16.98
N ASP A 115 9.35 3.75 17.86
CA ASP A 115 8.65 4.68 18.75
C ASP A 115 9.50 5.05 19.98
N ARG A 116 10.69 4.45 20.11
CA ARG A 116 11.64 4.55 21.23
C ARG A 116 11.07 4.05 22.56
N ASN A 117 10.07 3.19 22.48
CA ASN A 117 9.36 2.66 23.63
C ASN A 117 8.95 1.21 23.37
N ARG A 118 7.74 0.97 22.84
CA ARG A 118 7.12 -0.35 22.73
C ARG A 118 7.40 -1.03 21.41
N LEU A 119 7.74 -0.29 20.35
CA LEU A 119 7.88 -0.80 18.99
C LEU A 119 9.29 -0.56 18.43
N ARG A 120 9.88 -1.62 17.91
CA ARG A 120 11.04 -1.57 17.02
C ARG A 120 10.80 -2.48 15.81
N VAL A 121 11.00 -1.95 14.61
CA VAL A 121 10.90 -2.68 13.35
C VAL A 121 12.26 -2.67 12.68
N ASP A 122 12.70 -3.82 12.19
CA ASP A 122 13.93 -4.02 11.41
C ASP A 122 13.60 -5.02 10.30
N LEU A 123 13.40 -4.51 9.08
CA LEU A 123 12.93 -5.30 7.94
C LEU A 123 13.78 -5.00 6.71
N ARG A 124 13.94 -6.00 5.84
CA ARG A 124 14.49 -5.87 4.50
C ARG A 124 13.40 -6.13 3.48
N PHE A 125 13.26 -5.25 2.51
CA PHE A 125 12.44 -5.44 1.32
C PHE A 125 13.33 -5.78 0.13
N ASP A 126 13.03 -6.86 -0.57
CA ASP A 126 13.64 -7.29 -1.83
C ASP A 126 12.58 -7.39 -2.92
N GLY A 127 12.61 -6.48 -3.90
CA GLY A 127 11.65 -6.42 -5.00
C GLY A 127 11.68 -7.68 -5.86
N THR A 128 10.51 -8.19 -6.21
CA THR A 128 10.37 -9.34 -7.14
C THR A 128 10.33 -8.93 -8.61
N GLU A 129 10.21 -7.63 -8.86
CA GLU A 129 10.21 -6.98 -10.16
C GLU A 129 10.74 -5.55 -10.00
N ARG A 130 11.08 -4.90 -11.12
CA ARG A 130 11.34 -3.44 -11.13
C ARG A 130 10.06 -2.67 -10.76
N PRO A 131 10.16 -1.48 -10.15
CA PRO A 131 8.98 -0.68 -9.83
C PRO A 131 8.13 -0.42 -11.08
N VAL A 132 6.83 -0.67 -10.97
CA VAL A 132 5.88 -0.60 -12.08
C VAL A 132 5.16 0.74 -11.99
N ALA A 133 5.31 1.57 -13.03
CA ALA A 133 4.62 2.85 -13.09
C ALA A 133 3.10 2.66 -13.28
N LEU A 134 2.31 3.40 -12.51
CA LEU A 134 0.92 3.67 -12.84
C LEU A 134 0.88 4.57 -14.08
N ARG A 135 0.27 4.10 -15.16
CA ARG A 135 0.27 4.80 -16.46
C ARG A 135 -0.19 6.25 -16.32
N ALA A 136 0.54 7.17 -16.95
CA ALA A 136 0.17 8.58 -16.99
C ALA A 136 -1.31 8.79 -17.41
N GLY A 137 -2.00 9.72 -16.74
CA GLY A 137 -3.43 9.97 -16.95
C GLY A 137 -4.39 9.03 -16.20
N THR A 138 -3.88 7.97 -15.57
CA THR A 138 -4.70 7.04 -14.78
C THR A 138 -5.03 7.63 -13.40
N PRO A 139 -6.29 7.56 -12.92
CA PRO A 139 -6.63 7.87 -11.53
C PRO A 139 -5.88 6.95 -10.54
N PRO A 140 -5.65 7.36 -9.28
CA PRO A 140 -6.00 8.65 -8.67
C PRO A 140 -4.99 9.77 -8.98
N TYR A 141 -3.91 9.47 -9.70
CA TYR A 141 -2.74 10.35 -9.87
C TYR A 141 -2.48 10.72 -11.34
N PRO A 142 -3.42 11.38 -12.04
CA PRO A 142 -3.28 11.63 -13.48
C PRO A 142 -2.09 12.53 -13.86
N LYS A 143 -1.48 13.23 -12.90
CA LYS A 143 -0.33 14.13 -13.09
C LYS A 143 0.89 13.76 -12.23
N ALA A 144 0.75 12.79 -11.35
CA ALA A 144 1.77 12.47 -10.38
C ALA A 144 2.37 11.12 -10.70
N SER A 145 3.69 11.03 -10.57
CA SER A 145 4.40 9.78 -10.72
C SER A 145 4.04 8.89 -9.54
N HIS A 146 3.61 7.67 -9.84
CA HIS A 146 3.26 6.66 -8.86
C HIS A 146 3.80 5.32 -9.34
N PHE A 147 4.53 4.65 -8.48
CA PHE A 147 5.15 3.36 -8.72
C PHE A 147 4.77 2.39 -7.62
N ASP A 148 4.43 1.19 -8.04
CA ASP A 148 4.13 0.08 -7.14
C ASP A 148 5.09 -1.06 -7.41
N GLN A 149 5.40 -1.83 -6.37
CA GLN A 149 6.38 -2.89 -6.46
C GLN A 149 6.07 -3.98 -5.44
N THR A 150 5.87 -5.21 -5.90
CA THR A 150 5.85 -6.37 -5.04
C THR A 150 7.27 -6.72 -4.60
N GLY A 151 7.42 -7.22 -3.38
CA GLY A 151 8.69 -7.74 -2.90
C GLY A 151 8.54 -8.73 -1.76
N ARG A 152 9.61 -9.48 -1.50
CA ARG A 152 9.74 -10.28 -0.28
C ARG A 152 10.22 -9.37 0.84
N VAL A 153 9.55 -9.45 1.99
CA VAL A 153 9.90 -8.72 3.20
C VAL A 153 10.33 -9.71 4.26
N THR A 154 11.55 -9.54 4.79
CA THR A 154 12.11 -10.39 5.84
C THR A 154 12.62 -9.57 7.00
N GLY A 155 12.59 -10.10 8.22
CA GLY A 155 13.18 -9.46 9.39
C GLY A 155 12.33 -9.64 10.64
N THR A 156 12.29 -8.61 11.49
CA THR A 156 11.66 -8.71 12.80
C THR A 156 10.91 -7.45 13.19
N VAL A 157 9.82 -7.66 13.92
CA VAL A 157 9.13 -6.63 14.71
C VAL A 157 9.24 -7.01 16.18
N GLU A 158 9.72 -6.10 17.02
CA GLU A 158 9.64 -6.20 18.47
C GLU A 158 8.52 -5.26 18.95
N LEU A 159 7.42 -5.82 19.47
CA LEU A 159 6.27 -5.08 19.99
C LEU A 159 5.97 -5.53 21.43
N ASP A 160 5.99 -4.61 22.39
CA ASP A 160 5.76 -4.90 23.82
C ASP A 160 6.68 -5.97 24.41
N GLY A 161 7.90 -6.06 23.89
CA GLY A 161 8.88 -7.08 24.27
C GLY A 161 8.65 -8.44 23.63
N GLU A 162 7.59 -8.61 22.83
CA GLU A 162 7.41 -9.79 21.97
C GLU A 162 8.14 -9.60 20.65
N ARG A 163 8.94 -10.60 20.27
CA ARG A 163 9.51 -10.68 18.93
C ARG A 163 8.57 -11.43 17.99
N ILE A 164 8.32 -10.81 16.83
CA ILE A 164 7.54 -11.33 15.72
C ILE A 164 8.47 -11.41 14.52
N ASP A 165 8.74 -12.63 14.04
CA ASP A 165 9.50 -12.82 12.81
C ASP A 165 8.59 -12.54 11.60
N VAL A 166 9.13 -11.84 10.61
CA VAL A 166 8.44 -11.48 9.36
C VAL A 166 9.15 -12.18 8.20
N ASP A 167 8.39 -12.92 7.41
CA ASP A 167 8.82 -13.48 6.12
C ASP A 167 7.58 -13.60 5.23
N CYS A 168 7.35 -12.59 4.39
CA CYS A 168 6.15 -12.50 3.57
C CYS A 168 6.43 -11.89 2.20
N TYR A 169 5.49 -12.03 1.26
CA TYR A 169 5.43 -11.16 0.09
C TYR A 169 4.46 -10.00 0.37
N ALA A 170 4.91 -8.78 0.08
CA ALA A 170 4.18 -7.55 0.39
C ALA A 170 4.39 -6.50 -0.70
N MET A 171 3.89 -5.28 -0.48
CA MET A 171 3.87 -4.21 -1.46
C MET A 171 4.64 -2.99 -0.96
N ARG A 172 5.32 -2.34 -1.90
CA ARG A 172 5.93 -1.02 -1.75
C ARG A 172 5.24 -0.06 -2.72
N ASP A 173 5.03 1.17 -2.26
CA ASP A 173 4.64 2.29 -3.11
C ASP A 173 5.65 3.43 -3.01
N ARG A 174 5.77 4.16 -4.12
CA ARG A 174 6.43 5.46 -4.18
C ARG A 174 5.60 6.36 -5.04
N SER A 175 5.28 7.54 -4.53
CA SER A 175 4.59 8.54 -5.33
C SER A 175 5.08 9.94 -5.03
N TRP A 176 5.04 10.81 -6.03
CA TRP A 176 5.36 12.22 -5.87
C TRP A 176 4.54 13.11 -6.79
N GLY A 177 4.25 14.31 -6.31
CA GLY A 177 3.54 15.35 -7.04
C GLY A 177 2.46 16.01 -6.20
N SER A 178 1.66 16.85 -6.85
CA SER A 178 0.64 17.63 -6.16
C SER A 178 -0.42 16.74 -5.50
N ARG A 179 -0.73 16.98 -4.22
CA ARG A 179 -1.79 16.28 -3.46
C ARG A 179 -2.66 17.28 -2.71
N HIS A 180 -3.93 17.32 -3.08
CA HIS A 180 -4.94 18.08 -2.34
C HIS A 180 -5.66 17.19 -1.33
N GLU A 181 -6.09 17.77 -0.21
CA GLU A 181 -6.80 17.06 0.86
C GLU A 181 -8.32 16.96 0.64
N ARG A 182 -8.80 17.41 -0.52
CA ARG A 182 -10.21 17.39 -0.93
C ARG A 182 -10.33 16.74 -2.30
N GLY A 183 -11.53 16.25 -2.60
CA GLY A 183 -11.87 15.70 -3.91
C GLY A 183 -11.55 14.22 -4.08
N PHE A 184 -11.33 13.50 -2.98
CA PHE A 184 -11.23 12.04 -2.99
C PHE A 184 -12.47 11.43 -3.66
N ARG A 185 -12.24 10.36 -4.41
CA ARG A 185 -13.26 9.49 -4.97
C ARG A 185 -13.11 8.12 -4.31
N PRO A 186 -14.18 7.29 -4.28
CA PRO A 186 -14.03 5.91 -3.87
C PRO A 186 -12.93 5.22 -4.69
N MET A 187 -12.06 4.47 -4.03
CA MET A 187 -10.97 3.75 -4.67
C MET A 187 -10.68 2.46 -3.90
N GLY A 188 -10.53 1.37 -4.64
CA GLY A 188 -9.98 0.12 -4.13
C GLY A 188 -8.54 -0.03 -4.60
N TYR A 189 -7.65 -0.41 -3.69
CA TYR A 189 -6.28 -0.80 -3.97
C TYR A 189 -6.10 -2.21 -3.41
N THR A 190 -6.25 -3.20 -4.27
CA THR A 190 -6.19 -4.62 -3.88
C THR A 190 -4.92 -5.22 -4.43
N TRP A 191 -4.08 -5.80 -3.57
CA TRP A 191 -2.92 -6.55 -4.03
C TRP A 191 -2.81 -7.90 -3.35
N MET A 192 -2.11 -8.81 -4.01
CA MET A 192 -1.81 -10.15 -3.53
C MET A 192 -0.50 -10.63 -4.11
N ALA A 193 0.27 -11.38 -3.34
CA ALA A 193 1.60 -11.78 -3.76
C ALA A 193 2.04 -13.14 -3.20
N SER A 194 2.78 -13.85 -4.03
CA SER A 194 3.49 -15.09 -3.73
C SER A 194 4.88 -15.05 -4.39
N GLU A 195 5.65 -16.10 -4.24
CA GLU A 195 6.93 -16.25 -4.95
C GLU A 195 6.73 -16.21 -6.48
N ASP A 196 5.82 -17.04 -6.98
CA ASP A 196 5.65 -17.30 -8.41
C ASP A 196 4.86 -16.20 -9.13
N TRP A 197 3.95 -15.52 -8.44
CA TRP A 197 3.11 -14.49 -9.04
C TRP A 197 2.60 -13.45 -8.05
N SER A 198 2.28 -12.26 -8.55
CA SER A 198 1.59 -11.21 -7.80
C SER A 198 0.65 -10.41 -8.68
N ALA A 199 -0.28 -9.69 -8.06
CA ALA A 199 -1.13 -8.73 -8.74
C ALA A 199 -1.35 -7.50 -7.86
N LEU A 200 -1.44 -6.34 -8.49
CA LEU A 200 -1.97 -5.11 -7.92
C LEU A 200 -3.11 -4.62 -8.80
N LEU A 201 -4.23 -4.23 -8.20
CA LEU A 201 -5.47 -3.88 -8.86
C LEU A 201 -6.00 -2.57 -8.29
N TYR A 202 -6.22 -1.59 -9.16
CA TYR A 202 -6.98 -0.39 -8.85
C TYR A 202 -8.42 -0.57 -9.31
N SER A 203 -9.35 -0.41 -8.40
CA SER A 203 -10.78 -0.50 -8.69
C SER A 203 -11.54 0.77 -8.32
N ARG A 204 -12.75 0.88 -8.86
CA ARG A 204 -13.69 1.98 -8.60
C ARG A 204 -14.86 1.47 -7.76
N PRO A 205 -14.73 1.46 -6.42
CA PRO A 205 -15.79 1.08 -5.52
C PRO A 205 -17.09 1.80 -5.81
N SER A 206 -18.17 1.03 -5.89
CA SER A 206 -19.51 1.57 -6.15
C SER A 206 -20.51 1.10 -5.09
N LEU A 207 -21.70 1.71 -5.09
CA LEU A 207 -22.82 1.25 -4.25
C LEU A 207 -23.64 0.13 -4.92
N SER A 208 -23.30 -0.20 -6.17
CA SER A 208 -23.84 -1.29 -6.97
C SER A 208 -22.92 -2.51 -6.90
N ASP A 209 -23.40 -3.65 -7.36
CA ASP A 209 -22.57 -4.84 -7.51
C ASP A 209 -21.56 -4.65 -8.65
N GLY A 210 -20.33 -5.14 -8.43
CA GLY A 210 -19.21 -5.06 -9.36
C GLY A 210 -18.49 -3.71 -9.35
N ASP A 211 -17.29 -3.69 -8.78
CA ASP A 211 -16.34 -2.59 -8.90
C ASP A 211 -15.49 -2.77 -10.16
N GLU A 212 -15.49 -1.78 -11.05
CA GLU A 212 -14.63 -1.78 -12.25
C GLU A 212 -13.16 -1.74 -11.84
N ILE A 213 -12.37 -2.72 -12.29
CA ILE A 213 -10.90 -2.71 -12.20
C ILE A 213 -10.38 -2.04 -13.46
N TYR A 214 -9.73 -0.88 -13.30
CA TYR A 214 -9.36 -0.01 -14.41
C TYR A 214 -7.84 0.13 -14.61
N ALA A 215 -7.03 -0.33 -13.65
CA ALA A 215 -5.59 -0.29 -13.73
C ALA A 215 -4.95 -1.31 -12.79
N GLY A 216 -3.65 -1.54 -12.96
CA GLY A 216 -2.90 -2.49 -12.18
C GLY A 216 -1.90 -3.27 -13.02
N TYR A 217 -1.27 -4.27 -12.42
CA TYR A 217 -0.40 -5.20 -13.11
C TYR A 217 -0.51 -6.61 -12.52
N VAL A 218 -0.08 -7.60 -13.30
CA VAL A 218 0.10 -8.99 -12.90
C VAL A 218 1.54 -9.38 -13.22
N ARG A 219 2.25 -9.90 -12.23
CA ARG A 219 3.57 -10.52 -12.38
C ARG A 219 3.42 -12.04 -12.36
N ARG A 220 4.13 -12.74 -13.25
CA ARG A 220 4.30 -14.19 -13.26
C ARG A 220 5.73 -14.54 -13.61
N GLY A 221 6.45 -15.17 -12.69
CA GLY A 221 7.89 -15.36 -12.81
C GLY A 221 8.60 -14.02 -13.02
N ASP A 222 9.30 -13.90 -14.15
CA ASP A 222 10.06 -12.71 -14.56
C ASP A 222 9.24 -11.70 -15.39
N ARG A 223 7.98 -12.03 -15.70
CA ARG A 223 7.14 -11.23 -16.60
C ARG A 223 6.08 -10.44 -15.86
N THR A 224 6.10 -9.13 -16.05
CA THR A 224 5.05 -8.22 -15.58
C THR A 224 4.22 -7.69 -16.76
N THR A 225 2.90 -7.75 -16.64
CA THR A 225 1.93 -7.29 -17.64
C THR A 225 0.91 -6.36 -16.99
N TYR A 226 0.51 -5.29 -17.67
CA TYR A 226 -0.56 -4.43 -17.17
C TYR A 226 -1.93 -5.12 -17.23
N VAL A 227 -2.81 -4.73 -16.31
CA VAL A 227 -4.23 -5.07 -16.36
C VAL A 227 -4.89 -4.34 -17.51
N ARG A 228 -5.70 -5.07 -18.30
CA ARG A 228 -6.52 -4.50 -19.38
C ARG A 228 -7.90 -4.12 -18.87
N ASP A 229 -8.57 -5.05 -18.19
CA ASP A 229 -9.89 -4.87 -17.59
C ASP A 229 -10.13 -5.91 -16.49
N GLY A 230 -11.14 -5.67 -15.65
CA GLY A 230 -11.60 -6.65 -14.68
C GLY A 230 -12.77 -6.15 -13.85
N ILE A 231 -13.31 -7.05 -13.03
CA ILE A 231 -14.38 -6.75 -12.08
C ILE A 231 -13.99 -7.31 -10.71
N ARG A 232 -14.16 -6.48 -9.67
CA ARG A 232 -14.05 -6.86 -8.26
C ARG A 232 -15.44 -6.89 -7.65
N HIS A 233 -15.89 -8.06 -7.23
CA HIS A 233 -17.10 -8.22 -6.42
C HIS A 233 -16.71 -8.27 -4.95
N VAL A 234 -17.42 -7.53 -4.10
CA VAL A 234 -17.16 -7.48 -2.65
C VAL A 234 -18.41 -7.82 -1.87
N GLU A 235 -18.24 -8.65 -0.84
CA GLU A 235 -19.22 -8.85 0.21
C GLU A 235 -18.89 -7.90 1.38
N ARG A 236 -19.92 -7.29 1.96
CA ARG A 236 -19.76 -6.34 3.06
C ARG A 236 -20.60 -6.74 4.25
N ASP A 237 -20.03 -6.57 5.44
CA ASP A 237 -20.79 -6.61 6.67
C ASP A 237 -21.80 -5.44 6.68
N THR A 238 -23.07 -5.73 6.96
CA THR A 238 -24.15 -4.75 6.81
C THR A 238 -24.16 -3.70 7.92
N ALA A 239 -23.73 -4.06 9.13
CA ALA A 239 -23.73 -3.15 10.26
C ALA A 239 -22.59 -2.13 10.15
N SER A 240 -21.44 -2.60 9.73
CA SER A 240 -20.20 -1.85 9.77
C SER A 240 -19.85 -1.27 8.39
N GLY A 241 -20.18 -1.97 7.30
CA GLY A 241 -19.89 -1.60 5.90
C GLY A 241 -18.61 -2.22 5.30
N TRP A 242 -17.93 -3.11 6.03
CA TRP A 242 -16.53 -3.47 5.77
C TRP A 242 -16.48 -4.71 4.90
N ILE A 243 -15.44 -4.83 4.09
CA ILE A 243 -15.30 -6.00 3.21
C ILE A 243 -15.05 -7.25 4.06
N THR A 244 -15.85 -8.28 3.85
CA THR A 244 -15.72 -9.60 4.49
C THR A 244 -15.13 -10.62 3.53
N ALA A 245 -15.50 -10.54 2.26
CA ALA A 245 -14.99 -11.40 1.19
C ALA A 245 -14.97 -10.65 -0.14
N MET A 246 -14.21 -11.16 -1.10
CA MET A 246 -14.18 -10.63 -2.47
C MET A 246 -13.92 -11.72 -3.50
N ARG A 247 -14.36 -11.45 -4.73
CA ARG A 247 -14.03 -12.23 -5.93
C ARG A 247 -13.52 -11.29 -7.00
N LEU A 248 -12.41 -11.66 -7.62
CA LEU A 248 -11.70 -10.88 -8.61
C LEU A 248 -11.68 -11.64 -9.92
N GLU A 249 -12.12 -10.99 -11.01
CA GLU A 249 -12.02 -11.49 -12.37
C GLU A 249 -11.23 -10.45 -13.18
N VAL A 250 -10.00 -10.78 -13.59
CA VAL A 250 -9.07 -9.81 -14.19
C VAL A 250 -8.48 -10.37 -15.48
N THR A 251 -8.45 -9.56 -16.54
CA THR A 251 -7.72 -9.88 -17.76
C THR A 251 -6.51 -8.96 -17.93
N ASP A 252 -5.32 -9.53 -18.11
CA ASP A 252 -4.11 -8.76 -18.42
C ASP A 252 -3.98 -8.49 -19.94
N GLU A 253 -3.04 -7.61 -20.32
CA GLU A 253 -2.79 -7.28 -21.73
C GLU A 253 -2.23 -8.46 -22.56
N SER A 254 -1.78 -9.55 -21.92
CA SER A 254 -1.40 -10.79 -22.61
C SER A 254 -2.61 -11.67 -22.92
N GLY A 255 -3.81 -11.29 -22.47
CA GLY A 255 -5.05 -12.03 -22.64
C GLY A 255 -5.26 -13.12 -21.59
N HIS A 256 -4.42 -13.18 -20.56
CA HIS A 256 -4.58 -14.15 -19.48
C HIS A 256 -5.64 -13.68 -18.48
N VAL A 257 -6.46 -14.63 -18.00
CA VAL A 257 -7.54 -14.37 -17.03
C VAL A 257 -7.15 -14.91 -15.65
N LEU A 258 -7.11 -14.01 -14.67
CA LEU A 258 -6.92 -14.32 -13.27
C LEU A 258 -8.28 -14.31 -12.55
N ASN A 259 -8.60 -15.42 -11.89
CA ASN A 259 -9.78 -15.54 -11.01
C ASN A 259 -9.31 -15.85 -9.61
N VAL A 260 -9.70 -15.03 -8.64
CA VAL A 260 -9.26 -15.17 -7.25
C VAL A 260 -10.42 -14.87 -6.31
N GLU A 261 -10.56 -15.68 -5.28
CA GLU A 261 -11.49 -15.45 -4.17
C GLU A 261 -10.69 -15.18 -2.89
N GLY A 262 -11.15 -14.22 -2.10
CA GLY A 262 -10.46 -13.80 -0.90
C GLY A 262 -11.40 -13.53 0.27
N THR A 263 -10.88 -13.68 1.48
CA THR A 263 -11.58 -13.39 2.74
C THR A 263 -10.74 -12.44 3.58
N ALA A 264 -11.38 -11.42 4.13
CA ALA A 264 -10.73 -10.49 5.07
C ALA A 264 -10.55 -11.15 6.44
N LYS A 265 -9.32 -11.12 6.96
CA LYS A 265 -8.92 -11.76 8.22
C LYS A 265 -8.83 -10.80 9.38
N SER A 266 -8.35 -9.60 9.12
CA SER A 266 -8.18 -8.50 10.06
C SER A 266 -8.22 -7.18 9.32
N ARG A 267 -8.23 -6.08 10.06
CA ARG A 267 -8.40 -4.75 9.47
C ARG A 267 -7.92 -3.64 10.38
N MET A 268 -7.71 -2.46 9.80
CA MET A 268 -7.64 -1.19 10.50
C MET A 268 -8.47 -0.12 9.81
N ILE A 269 -9.03 0.81 10.59
CA ILE A 269 -9.48 2.11 10.07
C ILE A 269 -8.31 3.07 10.08
N LEU A 270 -8.01 3.65 8.91
CA LEU A 270 -7.07 4.74 8.77
C LEU A 270 -7.81 6.02 8.36
N PRO A 271 -8.01 6.98 9.28
CA PRO A 271 -8.61 8.26 8.95
C PRO A 271 -7.66 9.14 8.12
N GLY A 272 -8.12 9.54 6.93
CA GLY A 272 -7.48 10.58 6.13
C GLY A 272 -8.01 11.98 6.46
N ALA A 273 -7.63 12.97 5.65
CA ALA A 273 -8.10 14.35 5.86
C ALA A 273 -9.62 14.51 5.66
N THR A 274 -10.15 14.01 4.55
CA THR A 274 -11.60 14.03 4.24
C THR A 274 -12.12 12.68 3.72
N ASN A 275 -11.33 11.63 3.90
CA ASN A 275 -11.62 10.26 3.52
C ASN A 275 -11.37 9.33 4.71
N VAL A 276 -11.86 8.10 4.59
CA VAL A 276 -11.46 6.97 5.41
C VAL A 276 -10.88 5.91 4.49
N CYS A 277 -9.83 5.24 4.93
CA CYS A 277 -9.34 4.03 4.31
C CYS A 277 -9.55 2.86 5.27
N VAL A 278 -10.26 1.82 4.83
CA VAL A 278 -10.34 0.56 5.56
C VAL A 278 -9.35 -0.41 4.93
N ASN A 279 -8.32 -0.77 5.69
CA ASN A 279 -7.27 -1.67 5.21
C ASN A 279 -7.55 -3.04 5.77
N SER A 280 -7.71 -4.04 4.90
CA SER A 280 -8.04 -5.41 5.29
C SER A 280 -6.93 -6.35 4.89
N ALA A 281 -6.40 -7.11 5.84
CA ALA A 281 -5.52 -8.24 5.52
C ALA A 281 -6.35 -9.36 4.91
N LEU A 282 -5.88 -9.92 3.80
CA LEU A 282 -6.62 -10.93 3.04
C LEU A 282 -5.90 -12.28 3.06
N THR A 283 -6.71 -13.33 3.06
CA THR A 283 -6.30 -14.66 2.58
C THR A 283 -7.05 -14.93 1.28
N LEU A 284 -6.34 -15.29 0.23
CA LEU A 284 -6.88 -15.55 -1.09
C LEU A 284 -6.56 -16.96 -1.57
N ALA A 285 -7.46 -17.56 -2.34
CA ALA A 285 -7.30 -18.86 -2.96
C ALA A 285 -7.07 -18.69 -4.47
N SER A 286 -6.00 -19.29 -4.97
CA SER A 286 -5.68 -19.32 -6.40
C SER A 286 -4.96 -20.62 -6.75
N ASP A 287 -5.45 -21.33 -7.77
CA ASP A 287 -4.86 -22.58 -8.27
C ASP A 287 -4.52 -23.63 -7.18
N GLY A 288 -5.36 -23.70 -6.14
CA GLY A 288 -5.18 -24.63 -5.00
C GLY A 288 -4.15 -24.20 -3.95
N ALA A 289 -3.52 -23.02 -4.12
CA ALA A 289 -2.63 -22.41 -3.16
C ALA A 289 -3.33 -21.29 -2.37
N THR A 290 -2.87 -21.07 -1.14
CA THR A 290 -3.23 -19.91 -0.33
C THR A 290 -2.20 -18.80 -0.55
N ILE A 291 -2.70 -17.60 -0.82
CA ILE A 291 -1.91 -16.40 -1.07
C ILE A 291 -2.40 -15.30 -0.13
N TYR A 292 -1.52 -14.38 0.20
CA TYR A 292 -1.82 -13.29 1.10
C TYR A 292 -1.77 -11.96 0.37
N GLY A 293 -2.49 -10.99 0.91
CA GLY A 293 -2.65 -9.70 0.29
C GLY A 293 -3.37 -8.72 1.19
N GLU A 294 -3.73 -7.60 0.61
CA GLU A 294 -4.42 -6.52 1.29
C GLU A 294 -5.42 -5.88 0.35
N ASP A 295 -6.50 -5.36 0.93
CA ASP A 295 -7.35 -4.40 0.26
C ASP A 295 -7.44 -3.11 1.03
N GLN A 296 -7.16 -1.99 0.34
CA GLN A 296 -7.42 -0.65 0.83
C GLN A 296 -8.72 -0.14 0.21
N ASP A 297 -9.74 -0.01 1.04
CA ASP A 297 -11.06 0.45 0.63
C ASP A 297 -11.24 1.91 1.04
N VAL A 298 -10.92 2.82 0.12
CA VAL A 298 -10.89 4.27 0.35
C VAL A 298 -12.22 4.90 -0.01
N TRP A 299 -12.79 5.67 0.91
CA TRP A 299 -14.06 6.36 0.71
C TRP A 299 -14.03 7.79 1.23
N PRO A 300 -14.61 8.76 0.50
CA PRO A 300 -14.95 10.05 1.09
C PRO A 300 -15.89 9.85 2.28
N ILE A 301 -15.65 10.54 3.40
CA ILE A 301 -16.41 10.33 4.65
C ILE A 301 -17.93 10.46 4.44
N SER A 302 -18.35 11.41 3.58
CA SER A 302 -19.77 11.63 3.26
C SER A 302 -20.42 10.47 2.51
N VAL A 303 -19.64 9.69 1.77
CA VAL A 303 -20.11 8.51 1.03
C VAL A 303 -20.04 7.28 1.91
N TRP A 304 -18.96 7.10 2.68
CA TRP A 304 -18.83 6.02 3.66
C TRP A 304 -20.02 5.95 4.61
N ARG A 305 -20.45 7.11 5.14
CA ARG A 305 -21.62 7.20 6.04
C ARG A 305 -22.93 6.70 5.41
N LYS A 306 -23.03 6.61 4.09
CA LYS A 306 -24.20 6.06 3.39
C LYS A 306 -24.10 4.53 3.23
N LEU A 307 -22.90 3.97 3.23
CA LEU A 307 -22.68 2.52 3.24
C LEU A 307 -23.08 1.92 4.58
N THR A 308 -22.64 2.53 5.68
CA THR A 308 -22.77 1.98 7.05
C THR A 308 -24.11 2.29 7.73
N ARG A 309 -25.08 2.84 7.00
CA ARG A 309 -26.40 3.25 7.53
C ARG A 309 -27.57 2.64 6.74
N ARG A 310 -27.30 1.57 5.98
CA ARG A 310 -28.32 0.82 5.25
C ARG A 310 -29.00 -0.18 6.18
#